data_AF-A0A1G8H4A4-F1
#
_entry.id   AF-A0A1G8H4A4-F1
#
_cell.length_a   1.000
_cell.length_b   1.000
_cell.length_c   1.000
_cell.angle_alpha   90.00
_cell.angle_beta   90.00
_cell.angle_gamma   90.00
#
_symmetry.space_group_name_H-M   'P 1'
#
loop_
_entity.id
_entity.type
_entity.pdbx_description
1 polymer ?
#
loop_
_entity_poly.entity_id
_entity_poly.type
_entity_poly.pdbx_seq_one_letter_code
_entity_poly.pdbx_strand_id
1 'polypeptide(L)'
;MMHLMDDATHRMAIDAARARFDAGEHRAAWDLLGARARAHPTVPAYREALADLHRRVDHPDQVGRWGAHDVDRLTDRERRALRRSLVGFRSEAAVRDYLVLDGELPTIVRDHLADVGEQEVEDRIEGTKFAGHTVAALGALTLAVGLGTVGYRAFIGADDVQRVAQTYACFLLGEVILAGLAYATFACLRRRWVLCGLIAVVVVAAIVLLGRADLTAPIPFG
;
A
#
# COMPACT_ATOMS: atom_id res chain seq x y z
N MET A 1 -26.84 22.81 35.43
CA MET A 1 -28.14 22.81 34.72
C MET A 1 -27.98 22.50 33.23
N MET A 2 -27.02 23.09 32.52
CA MET A 2 -26.79 22.84 31.07
C MET A 2 -26.53 21.35 30.72
N HIS A 3 -25.65 20.67 31.46
CA HIS A 3 -25.31 19.26 31.21
C HIS A 3 -26.49 18.28 31.36
N LEU A 4 -27.48 18.58 32.21
CA LEU A 4 -28.66 17.72 32.40
C LEU A 4 -29.66 17.85 31.24
N MET A 5 -29.69 19.00 30.57
CA MET A 5 -30.59 19.24 29.44
C MET A 5 -30.09 18.54 28.17
N ASP A 6 -28.78 18.40 28.01
CA ASP A 6 -28.15 17.69 26.90
C ASP A 6 -28.46 16.18 26.95
N ASP A 7 -28.34 15.58 28.14
CA ASP A 7 -28.62 14.15 28.36
C ASP A 7 -30.10 13.78 28.09
N ALA A 8 -31.04 14.62 28.53
CA ALA A 8 -32.46 14.43 28.21
C ALA A 8 -32.74 14.51 26.70
N THR A 9 -32.10 15.44 26.00
CA THR A 9 -32.24 15.62 24.55
C THR A 9 -31.71 14.41 23.78
N HIS A 10 -30.57 13.86 24.20
CA HIS A 10 -29.99 12.65 23.61
C HIS A 10 -30.89 11.44 23.80
N ARG A 11 -31.42 11.23 25.01
CA ARG A 11 -32.38 10.15 25.28
C ARG A 11 -33.64 10.24 24.42
N MET A 12 -34.26 11.42 24.36
CA MET A 12 -35.47 11.63 23.55
C MET A 12 -35.24 11.30 22.06
N ALA A 13 -34.08 11.64 21.51
CA ALA A 13 -33.74 11.33 20.13
C ALA A 13 -33.57 9.81 19.90
N ILE A 14 -32.94 9.10 20.83
CA ILE A 14 -32.79 7.64 20.78
C ILE A 14 -34.14 6.94 20.89
N ASP A 15 -34.98 7.36 21.83
CA ASP A 15 -36.32 6.78 22.01
C ASP A 15 -37.22 7.03 20.79
N ALA A 16 -37.14 8.23 20.19
CA ALA A 16 -37.84 8.52 18.94
C ALA A 16 -37.33 7.68 17.75
N ALA A 17 -36.04 7.34 17.71
CA ALA A 17 -35.51 6.44 16.68
C ALA A 17 -35.98 5.00 16.91
N ARG A 18 -35.99 4.51 18.15
CA ARG A 18 -36.49 3.19 18.53
C ARG A 18 -37.98 3.05 18.19
N ALA A 19 -38.80 4.04 18.52
CA ALA A 19 -40.23 4.04 18.20
C ALA A 19 -40.47 3.95 16.68
N ARG A 20 -39.71 4.69 15.85
CA ARG A 20 -39.78 4.57 14.38
C ARG A 20 -39.36 3.20 13.89
N PHE A 21 -38.30 2.63 14.47
CA PHE A 21 -37.86 1.29 14.13
C PHE A 21 -38.93 0.25 14.44
N ASP A 22 -39.53 0.31 15.63
CA ASP A 22 -40.60 -0.61 16.06
C ASP A 22 -41.88 -0.45 15.22
N ALA A 23 -42.10 0.74 14.63
CA ALA A 23 -43.16 0.99 13.64
C ALA A 23 -42.83 0.49 12.22
N GLY A 24 -41.66 -0.13 12.01
CA GLY A 24 -41.20 -0.63 10.71
C GLY A 24 -40.48 0.41 9.83
N GLU A 25 -40.32 1.64 10.32
CA GLU A 25 -39.63 2.73 9.60
C GLU A 25 -38.10 2.64 9.79
N HIS A 26 -37.49 1.48 9.50
CA HIS A 26 -36.09 1.20 9.83
C HIS A 26 -35.11 2.23 9.25
N ARG A 27 -35.32 2.64 7.99
CA ARG A 27 -34.48 3.63 7.33
C ARG A 27 -34.51 4.98 8.04
N ALA A 28 -35.69 5.46 8.43
CA ALA A 28 -35.84 6.73 9.13
C ALA A 28 -35.16 6.69 10.52
N ALA A 29 -35.25 5.55 11.21
CA ALA A 29 -34.55 5.35 12.48
C ALA A 29 -33.02 5.39 12.32
N TRP A 30 -32.48 4.69 11.32
CA TRP A 30 -31.04 4.67 11.04
C TRP A 30 -30.51 6.03 10.58
N ASP A 31 -31.24 6.72 9.69
CA ASP A 31 -30.85 8.04 9.19
C ASP A 31 -30.83 9.06 10.33
N LEU A 32 -31.83 9.03 11.22
CA LEU A 32 -31.89 9.90 12.40
C LEU A 32 -30.68 9.68 13.33
N LEU A 33 -30.42 8.45 13.75
CA LEU A 33 -29.29 8.17 14.65
C LEU A 33 -27.95 8.40 13.96
N GLY A 34 -27.82 8.05 12.67
CA GLY A 34 -26.60 8.24 11.89
C GLY A 34 -26.25 9.71 11.71
N ALA A 35 -27.24 10.58 11.52
CA ALA A 35 -27.04 12.02 11.51
C ALA A 35 -26.58 12.53 12.87
N ARG A 36 -27.21 12.08 13.97
CA ARG A 36 -26.84 12.47 15.33
C ARG A 36 -25.45 12.00 15.74
N ALA A 37 -25.08 10.76 15.40
CA ALA A 37 -23.74 10.21 15.68
C ALA A 37 -22.64 11.01 14.99
N ARG A 38 -22.85 11.47 13.75
CA ARG A 38 -21.89 12.33 13.02
C ARG A 38 -21.82 13.75 13.57
N ALA A 39 -22.97 14.32 13.94
CA ALA A 39 -23.01 15.66 14.52
C ALA A 39 -22.40 15.72 15.93
N HIS A 40 -22.47 14.61 16.67
CA HIS A 40 -22.00 14.51 18.05
C HIS A 40 -21.16 13.24 18.26
N PRO A 41 -19.95 13.16 17.67
CA PRO A 41 -19.13 11.95 17.72
C PRO A 41 -18.60 11.65 19.13
N THR A 42 -18.60 12.62 20.04
CA THR A 42 -18.29 12.45 21.47
C THR A 42 -19.39 11.72 22.26
N VAL A 43 -20.59 11.55 21.71
CA VAL A 43 -21.74 10.93 22.39
C VAL A 43 -21.91 9.48 21.90
N PRO A 44 -21.33 8.48 22.58
CA PRO A 44 -21.35 7.08 22.11
C PRO A 44 -22.75 6.48 22.05
N ALA A 45 -23.69 6.97 22.86
CA ALA A 45 -25.05 6.43 22.97
C ALA A 45 -25.80 6.34 21.63
N TYR A 46 -25.56 7.27 20.68
CA TYR A 46 -26.16 7.18 19.35
C TYR A 46 -25.64 6.00 18.53
N ARG A 47 -24.33 5.72 18.63
CA ARG A 47 -23.69 4.59 17.96
C ARG A 47 -24.08 3.26 18.61
N GLU A 48 -24.18 3.22 19.95
CA GLU A 48 -24.71 2.06 20.67
C GLU A 48 -26.13 1.74 20.24
N ALA A 49 -27.01 2.74 20.16
CA ALA A 49 -28.37 2.56 19.69
C ALA A 49 -28.43 2.06 18.23
N LEU A 50 -27.58 2.57 17.33
CA LEU A 50 -27.47 2.07 15.96
C LEU A 50 -27.04 0.60 15.92
N ALA A 51 -26.01 0.25 16.69
CA ALA A 51 -25.52 -1.12 16.78
C ALA A 51 -26.62 -2.07 17.27
N ASP A 52 -27.39 -1.68 18.29
CA ASP A 52 -28.51 -2.48 18.80
C ASP A 52 -29.62 -2.66 17.76
N LEU A 53 -30.00 -1.61 17.03
CA LEU A 53 -31.03 -1.71 15.99
C LEU A 53 -30.58 -2.58 14.82
N HIS A 54 -29.31 -2.50 14.40
CA HIS A 54 -28.76 -3.39 13.37
C HIS A 54 -28.63 -4.83 13.85
N ARG A 55 -28.38 -5.06 15.14
CA ARG A 55 -28.33 -6.40 15.72
C ARG A 55 -29.69 -7.09 15.67
N ARG A 56 -30.79 -6.34 15.87
CA ARG A 56 -32.17 -6.86 15.75
C ARG A 56 -32.52 -7.38 14.34
N VAL A 57 -31.81 -6.93 13.30
CA VAL A 57 -32.00 -7.38 11.91
C VAL A 57 -30.86 -8.25 11.38
N ASP A 58 -29.98 -8.78 12.25
CA ASP A 58 -28.82 -9.62 11.91
C ASP A 58 -27.88 -9.01 10.85
N HIS A 59 -27.55 -7.71 10.98
CA HIS A 59 -26.58 -7.02 10.10
C HIS A 59 -25.21 -6.84 10.81
N PRO A 60 -24.38 -7.90 10.96
CA PRO A 60 -23.19 -7.88 11.80
C PRO A 60 -22.10 -6.90 11.34
N ASP A 61 -22.08 -6.53 10.06
CA ASP A 61 -21.17 -5.52 9.51
C ASP A 61 -21.49 -4.12 10.06
N GLN A 62 -22.77 -3.74 10.09
CA GLN A 62 -23.21 -2.47 10.65
C GLN A 62 -23.11 -2.47 12.18
N VAL A 63 -23.39 -3.60 12.84
CA VAL A 63 -23.16 -3.72 14.28
C VAL A 63 -21.68 -3.52 14.62
N GLY A 64 -20.78 -4.19 13.87
CA GLY A 64 -19.34 -4.02 14.04
C GLY A 64 -18.90 -2.59 13.81
N ARG A 65 -19.40 -1.93 12.75
CA ARG A 65 -19.10 -0.53 12.44
C ARG A 65 -19.49 0.42 13.58
N TRP A 66 -20.75 0.41 14.00
CA TRP A 66 -21.24 1.36 14.99
C TRP A 66 -20.79 1.00 16.42
N GLY A 67 -20.62 -0.29 16.71
CA GLY A 67 -20.11 -0.78 17.99
C GLY A 67 -18.59 -0.71 18.13
N ALA A 68 -17.84 -0.25 17.12
CA ALA A 68 -16.38 -0.24 17.15
C ALA A 68 -15.77 0.62 18.28
N HIS A 69 -16.53 1.54 18.88
CA HIS A 69 -16.05 2.32 20.03
C HIS A 69 -15.87 1.48 21.31
N ASP A 70 -16.55 0.34 21.41
CA ASP A 70 -16.44 -0.62 22.50
C ASP A 70 -16.42 -2.05 21.93
N VAL A 71 -15.23 -2.45 21.48
CA VAL A 71 -14.97 -3.72 20.79
C VAL A 71 -15.26 -4.93 21.68
N ASP A 72 -15.12 -4.79 22.99
CA ASP A 72 -15.31 -5.89 23.93
C ASP A 72 -16.77 -6.34 24.01
N ARG A 73 -17.70 -5.44 23.65
CA ARG A 73 -19.15 -5.74 23.53
C ARG A 73 -19.51 -6.42 22.20
N LEU A 74 -18.61 -6.48 21.24
CA LEU A 74 -18.85 -7.16 19.96
C LEU A 74 -18.64 -8.68 20.09
N THR A 75 -19.52 -9.46 19.48
CA THR A 75 -19.33 -10.91 19.31
C THR A 75 -18.21 -11.21 18.32
N ASP A 76 -17.70 -12.45 18.29
CA ASP A 76 -16.70 -12.85 17.29
C ASP A 76 -17.17 -12.72 15.84
N ARG A 77 -18.47 -12.90 15.58
CA ARG A 77 -19.06 -12.71 14.26
C ARG A 77 -19.01 -11.23 13.85
N GLU A 78 -19.39 -10.33 14.75
CA GLU A 78 -19.39 -8.88 14.52
C GLU A 78 -17.95 -8.35 14.41
N ARG A 79 -17.01 -8.80 15.25
CA ARG A 79 -15.58 -8.46 15.15
C ARG A 79 -14.97 -8.87 13.81
N ARG A 80 -15.28 -10.08 13.32
CA ARG A 80 -14.83 -10.52 11.99
C ARG A 80 -15.45 -9.71 10.87
N ALA A 81 -16.72 -9.32 10.99
CA ALA A 81 -17.38 -8.47 10.01
C ALA A 81 -16.75 -7.07 9.97
N LEU A 82 -16.46 -6.48 11.14
CA LEU A 82 -15.72 -5.22 11.26
C LEU A 82 -14.34 -5.31 10.60
N ARG A 83 -13.53 -6.34 10.92
CA ARG A 83 -12.22 -6.50 10.26
C ARG A 83 -12.34 -6.54 8.74
N ARG A 84 -13.32 -7.27 8.19
CA ARG A 84 -13.54 -7.32 6.74
C ARG A 84 -13.93 -5.96 6.14
N SER A 85 -14.73 -5.15 6.84
CA SER A 85 -15.12 -3.83 6.31
C SER A 85 -13.95 -2.84 6.31
N LEU A 86 -12.91 -3.09 7.10
CA LEU A 86 -11.74 -2.22 7.22
C LEU A 86 -10.64 -2.47 6.19
N VAL A 87 -10.66 -3.61 5.47
CA VAL A 87 -9.60 -4.01 4.52
C VAL A 87 -9.32 -2.94 3.43
N GLY A 88 -10.31 -2.13 3.07
CA GLY A 88 -10.16 -1.10 2.04
C GLY A 88 -9.58 0.24 2.53
N PHE A 89 -9.38 0.42 3.83
CA PHE A 89 -8.97 1.70 4.40
C PHE A 89 -7.45 1.79 4.52
N ARG A 90 -6.88 2.86 3.97
CA ARG A 90 -5.43 3.08 3.89
C ARG A 90 -4.87 4.00 4.97
N SER A 91 -5.72 4.57 5.81
CA SER A 91 -5.28 5.49 6.85
C SER A 91 -6.17 5.43 8.07
N GLU A 92 -5.56 5.69 9.21
CA GLU A 92 -6.25 5.81 10.49
C GLU A 92 -7.35 6.88 10.45
N ALA A 93 -7.08 8.01 9.77
CA ALA A 93 -8.05 9.09 9.62
C ALA A 93 -9.30 8.64 8.84
N ALA A 94 -9.13 7.87 7.76
CA ALA A 94 -10.24 7.36 6.97
C ALA A 94 -11.06 6.31 7.76
N VAL A 95 -10.41 5.48 8.57
CA VAL A 95 -11.11 4.55 9.47
C VAL A 95 -11.90 5.30 10.55
N ARG A 96 -11.31 6.32 11.18
CA ARG A 96 -12.00 7.13 12.19
C ARG A 96 -13.23 7.82 11.63
N ASP A 97 -13.12 8.40 10.44
CA ASP A 97 -14.26 9.01 9.73
C ASP A 97 -15.36 7.97 9.43
N TYR A 98 -14.98 6.80 8.91
CA TYR A 98 -15.92 5.72 8.61
C TYR A 98 -16.66 5.19 9.84
N LEU A 99 -15.93 4.99 10.95
CA LEU A 99 -16.47 4.51 12.23
C LEU A 99 -17.11 5.63 13.08
N VAL A 100 -16.96 6.88 12.64
CA VAL A 100 -17.45 8.08 13.35
C VAL A 100 -16.94 8.11 14.79
N LEU A 101 -15.64 7.87 14.98
CA LEU A 101 -14.99 7.87 16.29
C LEU A 101 -14.36 9.24 16.57
N ASP A 102 -14.61 9.78 17.77
CA ASP A 102 -13.86 10.91 18.29
C ASP A 102 -12.76 10.38 19.22
N GLY A 103 -11.50 10.54 18.83
CA GLY A 103 -10.34 10.09 19.61
C GLY A 103 -9.48 9.02 18.94
N GLU A 104 -8.80 8.23 19.77
CA GLU A 104 -7.91 7.15 19.34
C GLU A 104 -8.68 5.93 18.85
N LEU A 105 -8.14 5.24 17.84
CA LEU A 105 -8.69 3.95 17.44
C LEU A 105 -8.42 2.89 18.52
N PRO A 106 -9.40 2.01 18.80
CA PRO A 106 -9.19 0.82 19.62
C PRO A 106 -8.03 -0.02 19.09
N THR A 107 -7.26 -0.63 19.99
CA THR A 107 -6.05 -1.40 19.65
C THR A 107 -6.31 -2.45 18.57
N ILE A 108 -7.41 -3.21 18.64
CA ILE A 108 -7.74 -4.23 17.63
C ILE A 108 -7.88 -3.66 16.19
N VAL A 109 -8.34 -2.41 16.08
CA VAL A 109 -8.58 -1.74 14.79
C VAL A 109 -7.25 -1.19 14.29
N ARG A 110 -6.44 -0.65 15.20
CA ARG A 110 -5.09 -0.14 14.94
C ARG A 110 -4.15 -1.26 14.48
N ASP A 111 -4.16 -2.39 15.17
CA ASP A 111 -3.35 -3.57 14.83
C ASP A 111 -3.70 -4.07 13.43
N HIS A 112 -5.00 -4.13 13.10
CA HIS A 112 -5.44 -4.51 11.76
C HIS A 112 -4.93 -3.55 10.66
N LEU A 113 -4.86 -2.25 10.94
CA LEU A 113 -4.30 -1.28 9.99
C LEU A 113 -2.77 -1.43 9.84
N ALA A 114 -2.07 -1.81 10.90
CA ALA A 114 -0.66 -2.14 10.84
C ALA A 114 -0.42 -3.36 9.94
N ASP A 115 -1.22 -4.43 10.11
CA ASP A 115 -1.14 -5.66 9.31
C ASP A 115 -1.38 -5.39 7.82
N VAL A 116 -2.41 -4.58 7.48
CA VAL A 116 -2.70 -4.22 6.08
C VAL A 116 -1.56 -3.38 5.48
N GLY A 117 -0.98 -2.47 6.28
CA GLY A 117 0.18 -1.71 5.88
C GLY A 117 1.41 -2.58 5.60
N GLU A 118 1.65 -3.59 6.43
CA GLU A 118 2.74 -4.55 6.23
C GLU A 118 2.51 -5.45 5.01
N GLN A 119 1.29 -5.95 4.82
CA GLN A 119 0.92 -6.77 3.65
C GLN A 119 1.05 -5.99 2.34
N GLU A 120 0.58 -4.74 2.25
CA GLU A 120 0.78 -3.93 1.03
C GLU A 120 2.27 -3.67 0.74
N VAL A 121 3.09 -3.53 1.79
CA VAL A 121 4.54 -3.39 1.64
C VAL A 121 5.15 -4.69 1.12
N GLU A 122 4.71 -5.84 1.64
CA GLU A 122 5.14 -7.17 1.22
C GLU A 122 4.73 -7.48 -0.22
N ASP A 123 3.47 -7.27 -0.60
CA ASP A 123 2.97 -7.46 -1.98
C ASP A 123 3.73 -6.57 -2.97
N ARG A 124 4.01 -5.31 -2.61
CA ARG A 124 4.86 -4.46 -3.45
C ARG A 124 6.31 -4.92 -3.48
N ILE A 125 6.84 -5.48 -2.39
CA ILE A 125 8.18 -6.08 -2.37
C ILE A 125 8.21 -7.26 -3.34
N GLU A 126 7.18 -8.10 -3.34
CA GLU A 126 7.08 -9.25 -4.24
C GLU A 126 7.00 -8.82 -5.71
N GLY A 127 6.20 -7.79 -6.02
CA GLY A 127 6.19 -7.17 -7.35
C GLY A 127 7.56 -6.64 -7.78
N THR A 128 8.37 -6.12 -6.84
CA THR A 128 9.74 -5.71 -7.17
C THR A 128 10.74 -6.84 -7.31
N LYS A 129 10.55 -7.97 -6.61
CA LYS A 129 11.36 -9.17 -6.86
C LYS A 129 11.14 -9.66 -8.28
N PHE A 130 9.88 -9.68 -8.74
CA PHE A 130 9.56 -10.04 -10.11
C PHE A 130 10.27 -9.14 -11.13
N ALA A 131 10.14 -7.80 -10.99
CA ALA A 131 10.82 -6.86 -11.89
C ALA A 131 12.35 -7.01 -11.86
N GLY A 132 12.94 -7.20 -10.67
CA GLY A 132 14.38 -7.44 -10.52
C GLY A 132 14.85 -8.73 -11.20
N HIS A 133 14.09 -9.81 -11.08
CA HIS A 133 14.39 -11.07 -11.76
C HIS A 133 14.28 -10.94 -13.28
N THR A 134 13.29 -10.21 -13.80
CA THR A 134 13.16 -9.98 -15.24
C THR A 134 14.36 -9.20 -15.80
N VAL A 135 14.76 -8.12 -15.13
CA VAL A 135 15.93 -7.33 -15.54
C VAL A 135 17.22 -8.16 -15.49
N ALA A 136 17.41 -8.94 -14.42
CA ALA A 136 18.59 -9.81 -14.29
C ALA A 136 18.62 -10.91 -15.37
N ALA A 137 17.47 -11.50 -15.70
CA ALA A 137 17.37 -12.52 -16.75
C ALA A 137 17.66 -11.95 -18.14
N LEU A 138 17.16 -10.75 -18.45
CA LEU A 138 17.45 -10.05 -19.71
C LEU A 138 18.95 -9.73 -19.81
N GLY A 139 19.56 -9.17 -18.76
CA GLY A 139 20.99 -8.87 -18.75
C GLY A 139 21.87 -10.11 -18.89
N ALA A 140 21.50 -11.23 -18.24
CA ALA A 140 22.19 -12.50 -18.40
C ALA A 140 22.10 -13.05 -19.83
N LEU A 141 20.94 -12.92 -20.48
CA LEU A 141 20.75 -13.30 -21.87
C LEU A 141 21.60 -12.44 -22.83
N THR A 142 21.57 -11.11 -22.65
CA THR A 142 22.39 -10.18 -23.44
C THR A 142 23.88 -10.50 -23.29
N LEU A 143 24.34 -10.79 -22.08
CA LEU A 143 25.72 -11.20 -21.80
C LEU A 143 26.08 -12.52 -22.50
N ALA A 144 25.22 -13.54 -22.42
CA ALA A 144 25.46 -14.83 -23.05
C ALA A 144 25.54 -14.72 -24.58
N VAL A 145 24.63 -13.96 -25.19
CA VAL A 145 24.63 -13.70 -26.64
C VAL A 145 25.88 -12.91 -27.06
N GLY A 146 26.25 -11.90 -26.29
CA GLY A 146 27.45 -11.10 -26.52
C GLY A 146 28.72 -11.95 -26.49
N LEU A 147 28.90 -12.75 -25.44
CA LEU A 147 30.04 -13.66 -25.29
C LEU A 147 30.09 -14.70 -26.41
N GLY A 148 28.94 -15.30 -26.76
CA GLY A 148 28.86 -16.27 -27.85
C GLY A 148 29.23 -15.67 -29.21
N THR A 149 28.75 -14.46 -29.50
CA THR A 149 29.04 -13.76 -30.76
C THR A 149 30.52 -13.39 -30.86
N VAL A 150 31.10 -12.84 -29.78
CA VAL A 150 32.52 -12.47 -29.71
C VAL A 150 33.40 -13.71 -29.84
N GLY A 151 33.09 -14.78 -29.11
CA GLY A 151 33.84 -16.04 -29.15
C GLY A 151 33.79 -16.71 -30.52
N TYR A 152 32.61 -16.78 -31.14
CA TYR A 152 32.45 -17.32 -32.50
C TYR A 152 33.27 -16.52 -33.53
N ARG A 153 33.21 -15.19 -33.46
CA ARG A 153 33.97 -14.32 -34.38
C ARG A 153 35.48 -14.43 -34.19
N ALA A 154 35.93 -14.53 -32.94
CA ALA A 154 37.34 -14.76 -32.63
C ALA A 154 37.81 -16.10 -33.20
N PHE A 155 36.98 -17.14 -33.09
CA PHE A 155 37.29 -18.47 -33.60
C PHE A 155 37.48 -18.51 -35.12
N ILE A 156 36.67 -17.76 -35.88
CA ILE A 156 36.80 -17.68 -37.35
C ILE A 156 37.87 -16.68 -37.83
N GLY A 157 38.57 -16.00 -36.91
CA GLY A 157 39.60 -15.01 -37.24
C GLY A 157 39.03 -13.74 -37.90
N ALA A 158 37.85 -13.29 -37.51
CA ALA A 158 37.27 -12.06 -38.06
C ALA A 158 38.02 -10.81 -37.57
N ASP A 159 38.29 -9.87 -38.47
CA ASP A 159 39.04 -8.63 -38.15
C ASP A 159 38.25 -7.63 -37.28
N ASP A 160 36.94 -7.84 -37.11
CA ASP A 160 36.03 -6.93 -36.42
C ASP A 160 35.63 -7.36 -34.99
N VAL A 161 36.25 -8.42 -34.46
CA VAL A 161 35.97 -8.98 -33.12
C VAL A 161 35.99 -7.91 -32.03
N GLN A 162 36.97 -7.00 -32.08
CA GLN A 162 37.09 -5.92 -31.10
C GLN A 162 35.89 -4.97 -31.13
N ARG A 163 35.46 -4.54 -32.33
CA ARG A 163 34.33 -3.62 -32.50
C ARG A 163 33.04 -4.26 -31.99
N VAL A 164 32.85 -5.55 -32.25
CA VAL A 164 31.71 -6.33 -31.75
C VAL A 164 31.73 -6.42 -30.23
N ALA A 165 32.89 -6.74 -29.63
CA ALA A 165 33.03 -6.80 -28.18
C ALA A 165 32.73 -5.46 -27.50
N GLN A 166 33.25 -4.36 -28.05
CA GLN A 166 32.97 -3.00 -27.56
C GLN A 166 31.48 -2.65 -27.67
N THR A 167 30.82 -3.03 -28.77
CA THR A 167 29.38 -2.80 -28.96
C THR A 167 28.57 -3.50 -27.87
N TYR A 168 28.84 -4.78 -27.60
CA TYR A 168 28.15 -5.51 -26.53
C TYR A 168 28.47 -4.97 -25.13
N ALA A 169 29.70 -4.54 -24.87
CA ALA A 169 30.06 -3.89 -23.62
C ALA A 169 29.25 -2.59 -23.40
N CYS A 170 29.06 -1.79 -24.45
CA CYS A 170 28.23 -0.58 -24.40
C CYS A 170 26.76 -0.92 -24.14
N PHE A 171 26.21 -1.96 -24.78
CA PHE A 171 24.85 -2.42 -24.52
C PHE A 171 24.66 -2.85 -23.06
N LEU A 172 25.57 -3.66 -22.52
CA LEU A 172 25.52 -4.11 -21.12
C LEU A 172 25.61 -2.93 -20.14
N LEU A 173 26.50 -1.96 -20.39
CA LEU A 173 26.58 -0.74 -19.58
C LEU A 173 25.29 0.08 -19.64
N GLY A 174 24.67 0.18 -20.82
CA GLY A 174 23.38 0.83 -21.01
C GLY A 174 22.25 0.16 -20.22
N GLU A 175 22.19 -1.17 -20.22
CA GLU A 175 21.24 -1.94 -19.41
C GLU A 175 21.44 -1.70 -17.91
N VAL A 176 22.69 -1.68 -17.43
CA VAL A 176 23.02 -1.38 -16.03
C VAL A 176 22.57 0.02 -15.64
N ILE A 177 22.79 1.02 -16.51
CA ILE A 177 22.34 2.40 -16.27
C ILE A 177 20.81 2.46 -16.18
N LEU A 178 20.11 1.87 -17.13
CA LEU A 178 18.64 1.91 -17.18
C LEU A 178 18.02 1.21 -15.96
N ALA A 179 18.50 0.00 -15.64
CA ALA A 179 18.10 -0.76 -14.47
C ALA A 179 18.40 0.00 -13.16
N GLY A 180 19.60 0.58 -13.06
CA GLY A 180 20.03 1.36 -11.91
C GLY A 180 19.16 2.60 -11.71
N LEU A 181 18.86 3.37 -12.76
CA LEU A 181 17.97 4.54 -12.68
C LEU A 181 16.55 4.17 -12.25
N ALA A 182 15.99 3.09 -12.81
CA ALA A 182 14.69 2.58 -12.41
C ALA A 182 14.67 2.20 -10.92
N TYR A 183 15.71 1.47 -10.46
CA TYR A 183 15.81 1.01 -9.08
C TYR A 183 16.08 2.17 -8.10
N ALA A 184 16.88 3.17 -8.49
CA ALA A 184 17.12 4.37 -7.69
C ALA A 184 15.83 5.20 -7.53
N THR A 185 15.08 5.41 -8.62
CA THR A 185 13.78 6.09 -8.59
C THR A 185 12.85 5.40 -7.61
N PHE A 186 12.78 4.07 -7.67
CA PHE A 186 11.98 3.27 -6.76
C PHE A 186 12.45 3.36 -5.30
N ALA A 187 13.76 3.27 -5.05
CA ALA A 187 14.34 3.39 -3.70
C ALA A 187 14.05 4.77 -3.08
N CYS A 188 14.15 5.82 -3.87
CA CYS A 188 13.83 7.18 -3.44
C CYS A 188 12.32 7.36 -3.16
N LEU A 189 11.41 6.78 -3.97
CA LEU A 189 9.97 6.75 -3.67
C LEU A 189 9.63 6.04 -2.35
N ARG A 190 10.43 5.03 -1.98
CA ARG A 190 10.31 4.31 -0.70
C ARG A 190 11.05 4.97 0.47
N ARG A 191 11.57 6.19 0.30
CA ARG A 191 12.37 6.91 1.31
C ARG A 191 13.60 6.13 1.80
N ARG A 192 14.13 5.22 0.98
CA ARG A 192 15.35 4.44 1.26
C ARG A 192 16.56 5.18 0.70
N TRP A 193 16.87 6.33 1.27
CA TRP A 193 17.87 7.27 0.74
C TRP A 193 19.27 6.66 0.61
N VAL A 194 19.69 5.82 1.57
CA VAL A 194 21.00 5.14 1.54
C VAL A 194 21.12 4.24 0.31
N LEU A 195 20.09 3.45 0.03
CA LEU A 195 20.08 2.55 -1.12
C LEU A 195 20.06 3.36 -2.44
N CYS A 196 19.26 4.43 -2.50
CA CYS A 196 19.23 5.35 -3.65
C CYS A 196 20.65 5.90 -3.95
N GLY A 197 21.40 6.30 -2.91
CA GLY A 197 22.78 6.77 -3.04
C GLY A 197 23.75 5.70 -3.59
N LEU A 198 23.70 4.47 -3.07
CA LEU A 198 24.56 3.38 -3.56
C LEU A 198 24.32 3.06 -5.04
N ILE A 199 23.05 3.04 -5.47
CA ILE A 199 22.70 2.77 -6.87
C ILE A 199 23.18 3.90 -7.77
N ALA A 200 23.04 5.15 -7.34
CA ALA A 200 23.51 6.30 -8.10
C ALA A 200 25.03 6.23 -8.36
N VAL A 201 25.82 5.76 -7.39
CA VAL A 201 27.28 5.55 -7.58
C VAL A 201 27.56 4.53 -8.69
N VAL A 202 26.83 3.40 -8.71
CA VAL A 202 26.98 2.38 -9.77
C VAL A 202 26.60 2.93 -11.14
N VAL A 203 25.49 3.68 -11.23
CA VAL A 203 25.04 4.31 -12.48
C VAL A 203 26.07 5.33 -12.98
N VAL A 204 26.58 6.18 -12.10
CA VAL A 204 27.61 7.18 -12.46
C VAL A 204 28.88 6.49 -12.94
N ALA A 205 29.33 5.44 -12.26
CA ALA A 205 30.49 4.66 -12.69
C ALA A 205 30.29 4.06 -14.08
N ALA A 206 29.11 3.50 -14.37
CA ALA A 206 28.77 2.96 -15.68
C ALA A 206 28.75 4.04 -16.78
N ILE A 207 28.19 5.22 -16.49
CA ILE A 207 28.21 6.38 -17.42
C ILE A 207 29.64 6.83 -17.71
N VAL A 208 30.49 6.91 -16.69
CA VAL A 208 31.90 7.31 -16.85
C VAL A 208 32.66 6.28 -17.69
N LEU A 209 32.46 4.99 -17.44
CA LEU A 209 33.05 3.91 -18.25
C LEU A 209 32.58 3.98 -19.70
N LEU A 210 31.29 4.21 -19.92
CA LEU A 210 30.72 4.35 -21.27
C LEU A 210 31.30 5.58 -22.01
N GLY A 211 31.45 6.72 -21.32
CA GLY A 211 32.05 7.93 -21.91
C GLY A 211 33.56 7.82 -22.15
N ARG A 212 34.24 6.89 -21.48
CA ARG A 212 35.66 6.57 -21.67
C ARG A 212 35.89 5.45 -22.69
N ALA A 213 34.84 4.74 -23.10
CA ALA A 213 34.92 3.74 -24.15
C ALA A 213 35.15 4.46 -25.49
N ASP A 214 36.41 4.71 -25.81
CA ASP A 214 36.78 5.24 -27.12
C ASP A 214 36.54 4.14 -28.17
N LEU A 215 35.38 4.21 -28.81
CA LEU A 215 34.96 3.29 -29.88
C LEU A 215 35.84 3.40 -31.12
N THR A 216 36.76 4.37 -31.16
CA THR A 216 37.62 4.66 -32.31
C THR A 216 39.08 4.26 -32.10
N ALA A 217 39.52 4.05 -30.85
CA ALA A 217 40.88 3.67 -30.55
C ALA A 217 41.11 2.15 -30.76
N PRO A 218 42.07 1.74 -31.60
CA PRO A 218 42.52 0.34 -31.66
C PRO A 218 43.17 -0.01 -30.32
N ILE A 219 42.78 -1.14 -29.72
CA ILE A 219 43.36 -1.57 -28.43
C ILE A 219 44.77 -2.09 -28.76
N PRO A 220 45.82 -1.72 -28.00
CA PRO A 220 47.22 -1.99 -28.36
C PRO A 220 47.67 -3.45 -28.17
N PHE A 221 46.78 -4.42 -28.23
CA PHE A 221 47.15 -5.85 -28.17
C PHE A 221 47.36 -6.39 -29.58
N GLY A 222 48.53 -6.07 -30.14
CA GLY A 222 49.17 -6.85 -31.21
C GLY A 222 50.09 -7.91 -30.63
#